data_AF-W7WCE6-F1
#
_entry.id   AF-W7WCE6-F1
#
_cell.length_a   1.000
_cell.length_b   1.000
_cell.length_c   1.000
_cell.angle_alpha   90.00
_cell.angle_beta   90.00
_cell.angle_gamma   90.00
#
_symmetry.space_group_name_H-M   'P 1'
#
loop_
_entity.id
_entity.type
_entity.pdbx_description
1 polymer ?
#
loop_
_entity_poly.entity_id
_entity_poly.type
_entity_poly.pdbx_seq_one_letter_code
_entity_poly.pdbx_strand_id
1 'polypeptide(L)'
;MPTFSSVVLASCAGTLFLDEIGDMPLHLQTRLLRVRSEHEVLPLGADRPIRVELPVIAASHRDLRQLIAAGSFREDLYDRLCGATLPLPALRDRRDLGDLFELILREEAEHLDTRAFIADEALELLDPQAGQNRTTIYRQMKRFGIVSPTQLPPEGERS
;
A
#
# COMPACT_ATOMS: atom_id res chain seq x y z
N MET A 1 -13.54 2.14 -16.78
CA MET A 1 -13.50 1.37 -15.51
C MET A 1 -13.08 -0.05 -15.85
N PRO A 2 -11.91 -0.52 -15.38
CA PRO A 2 -11.52 -1.92 -15.58
C PRO A 2 -12.53 -2.84 -14.87
N THR A 3 -12.93 -3.91 -15.53
CA THR A 3 -13.85 -4.91 -14.96
C THR A 3 -13.07 -5.85 -14.05
N PHE A 4 -13.71 -6.38 -13.01
CA PHE A 4 -13.08 -7.31 -12.05
C PHE A 4 -12.34 -8.47 -12.75
N SER A 5 -12.92 -9.01 -13.82
CA SER A 5 -12.29 -10.06 -14.64
C SER A 5 -11.00 -9.61 -15.32
N SER A 6 -10.88 -8.34 -15.73
CA SER A 6 -9.67 -7.81 -16.38
C SER A 6 -8.48 -7.69 -15.42
N VAL A 7 -8.72 -7.34 -14.15
CA VAL A 7 -7.67 -7.24 -13.12
C VAL A 7 -7.13 -8.62 -12.74
N VAL A 8 -8.02 -9.61 -12.64
CA VAL A 8 -7.63 -10.99 -12.33
C VAL A 8 -6.81 -11.60 -13.46
N LEU A 9 -7.22 -11.40 -14.72
CA LEU A 9 -6.48 -11.91 -15.88
C LEU A 9 -5.11 -11.24 -16.08
N ALA A 10 -4.99 -9.94 -15.75
CA ALA A 10 -3.70 -9.25 -15.74
C ALA A 10 -2.73 -9.78 -14.66
N SER A 11 -3.24 -10.52 -13.66
CA SER A 11 -2.46 -11.14 -12.59
C SER A 11 -2.18 -12.63 -12.82
N CYS A 12 -2.62 -13.21 -13.94
CA CYS A 12 -2.29 -14.60 -14.28
C CYS A 12 -0.77 -14.73 -14.45
N ALA A 13 -0.15 -15.60 -13.62
CA ALA A 13 1.30 -15.76 -13.37
C ALA A 13 1.94 -14.83 -12.31
N GLY A 14 1.14 -14.06 -11.55
CA GLY A 14 1.59 -13.18 -10.46
C GLY A 14 0.81 -13.36 -9.16
N THR A 15 0.81 -12.33 -8.31
CA THR A 15 0.04 -12.26 -7.04
C THR A 15 -1.00 -11.15 -7.14
N LEU A 16 -2.25 -11.42 -6.75
CA LEU A 16 -3.29 -10.40 -6.66
C LEU A 16 -3.17 -9.65 -5.33
N PHE A 17 -2.92 -8.35 -5.40
CA PHE A 17 -3.00 -7.45 -4.24
C PHE A 17 -4.37 -6.79 -4.18
N LEU A 18 -5.07 -6.97 -3.06
CA LEU A 18 -6.36 -6.36 -2.77
C LEU A 18 -6.20 -5.36 -1.64
N ASP A 19 -6.14 -4.08 -1.99
CA ASP A 19 -6.18 -3.01 -1.00
C ASP A 19 -7.61 -2.78 -0.53
N GLU A 20 -7.76 -2.44 0.74
CA GLU A 20 -9.03 -2.15 1.41
C GLU A 20 -10.14 -3.17 1.20
N ILE A 21 -9.81 -4.46 1.40
CA ILE A 21 -10.77 -5.56 1.24
C ILE A 21 -12.02 -5.41 2.14
N GLY A 22 -11.90 -4.72 3.27
CA GLY A 22 -13.01 -4.42 4.18
C GLY A 22 -14.09 -3.49 3.59
N ASP A 23 -13.77 -2.75 2.53
CA ASP A 23 -14.74 -1.88 1.83
C ASP A 23 -15.37 -2.57 0.60
N MET A 24 -14.98 -3.82 0.32
CA MET A 24 -15.53 -4.60 -0.76
C MET A 24 -17.01 -4.94 -0.51
N PRO A 25 -17.94 -4.60 -1.43
CA PRO A 25 -19.34 -5.01 -1.32
C PRO A 25 -19.52 -6.54 -1.33
N LEU A 26 -20.53 -7.05 -0.59
CA LEU A 26 -20.81 -8.50 -0.43
C LEU A 26 -20.94 -9.28 -1.76
N HIS A 27 -21.48 -8.65 -2.80
CA HIS A 27 -21.62 -9.31 -4.11
C HIS A 27 -20.27 -9.54 -4.79
N LEU A 28 -19.29 -8.65 -4.59
CA LEU A 28 -17.92 -8.86 -5.08
C LEU A 28 -17.16 -9.87 -4.22
N GLN A 29 -17.38 -9.89 -2.90
CA GLN A 29 -16.83 -10.93 -2.01
C GLN A 29 -17.23 -12.33 -2.49
N THR A 30 -18.49 -12.50 -2.91
CA THR A 30 -19.00 -13.77 -3.45
C THR A 30 -18.32 -14.16 -4.76
N ARG A 31 -18.00 -13.19 -5.63
CA ARG A 31 -17.26 -13.46 -6.87
C ARG A 31 -15.82 -13.87 -6.60
N LEU A 32 -15.14 -13.18 -5.67
CA LEU A 32 -13.78 -13.52 -5.26
C LEU A 32 -13.70 -14.94 -4.66
N LEU A 33 -14.67 -15.31 -3.82
CA LEU A 33 -14.81 -16.66 -3.27
C LEU A 33 -14.91 -17.74 -4.36
N ARG A 34 -15.70 -17.50 -5.42
CA ARG A 34 -15.86 -18.45 -6.53
C ARG A 34 -14.56 -18.61 -7.30
N VAL A 35 -13.93 -17.51 -7.70
CA VAL A 35 -12.63 -17.52 -8.40
C VAL A 35 -11.60 -18.31 -7.62
N ARG A 36 -11.55 -18.13 -6.29
CA ARG A 36 -10.59 -18.84 -5.44
C ARG A 36 -10.93 -20.30 -5.15
N SER A 37 -12.21 -20.68 -5.27
CA SER A 37 -12.65 -22.08 -5.09
C SER A 37 -12.41 -22.87 -6.37
N GLU A 38 -12.86 -22.30 -7.48
CA GLU A 38 -12.93 -22.97 -8.77
C GLU A 38 -11.58 -22.90 -9.50
N HIS A 39 -10.65 -22.04 -9.05
CA HIS A 39 -9.40 -21.74 -9.76
C HIS A 39 -9.66 -21.40 -11.22
N GLU A 40 -10.81 -20.79 -11.49
CA GLU A 40 -11.31 -20.54 -12.83
C GLU A 40 -11.98 -19.17 -12.87
N VAL A 41 -11.75 -18.44 -13.96
CA VAL A 41 -12.40 -17.16 -14.23
C VAL A 41 -13.06 -17.25 -15.59
N LEU A 42 -14.32 -16.83 -15.69
CA LEU A 42 -14.99 -16.60 -16.97
C LEU A 42 -14.93 -15.09 -17.29
N PRO A 43 -14.08 -14.66 -18.24
CA PRO A 43 -14.10 -13.29 -18.74
C PRO A 43 -15.48 -12.94 -19.31
N LEU A 44 -15.87 -11.66 -19.21
CA LEU A 44 -17.07 -11.18 -19.89
C LEU A 44 -16.89 -11.33 -21.41
N GLY A 45 -17.75 -12.14 -22.04
CA GLY A 45 -17.69 -12.44 -23.48
C GLY A 45 -16.87 -13.68 -23.86
N ALA A 46 -16.38 -14.45 -22.88
CA ALA A 46 -15.72 -15.73 -23.14
C ALA A 46 -16.69 -16.90 -22.94
N ASP A 47 -16.56 -17.91 -23.81
CA ASP A 47 -17.43 -19.10 -23.80
C ASP A 47 -16.85 -20.25 -22.96
N ARG A 48 -15.61 -20.11 -22.48
CA ARG A 48 -14.90 -21.13 -21.71
C ARG A 48 -14.17 -20.52 -20.51
N PRO A 49 -14.25 -21.16 -19.33
CA PRO A 49 -13.50 -20.72 -18.15
C PRO A 49 -11.99 -20.90 -18.37
N ILE A 50 -11.20 -19.98 -17.80
CA ILE A 50 -9.74 -20.01 -17.83
C ILE A 50 -9.26 -20.39 -16.44
N ARG A 51 -8.40 -21.41 -16.33
CA ARG A 51 -7.80 -21.81 -15.06
C ARG A 51 -6.80 -20.75 -14.58
N VAL A 52 -6.94 -20.29 -13.35
CA VAL A 52 -6.12 -19.26 -12.72
C VAL A 52 -5.66 -19.75 -11.35
N GLU A 53 -4.35 -19.80 -11.16
CA GLU A 53 -3.74 -19.83 -9.82
C GLU A 53 -3.52 -18.39 -9.38
N LEU A 54 -4.13 -18.01 -8.25
CA LEU A 54 -4.20 -16.62 -7.80
C LEU A 54 -3.78 -16.53 -6.33
N PRO A 55 -2.48 -16.49 -6.02
CA PRO A 55 -2.02 -16.04 -4.71
C PRO A 55 -2.64 -14.67 -4.41
N VAL A 56 -3.23 -14.50 -3.23
CA VAL A 56 -3.88 -13.25 -2.84
C VAL A 56 -3.18 -12.68 -1.61
N ILE A 57 -2.77 -11.42 -1.70
CA ILE A 57 -2.40 -10.60 -0.55
C ILE A 57 -3.50 -9.54 -0.40
N ALA A 58 -4.08 -9.44 0.79
CA ALA A 58 -5.12 -8.46 1.07
C ALA A 58 -4.70 -7.53 2.21
N ALA A 59 -5.07 -6.26 2.09
CA ALA A 59 -4.88 -5.24 3.12
C ALA A 59 -6.25 -4.68 3.53
N SER A 60 -6.37 -4.26 4.79
CA SER A 60 -7.52 -3.50 5.26
C SER A 60 -7.13 -2.61 6.43
N HIS A 61 -7.67 -1.39 6.45
CA HIS A 61 -7.65 -0.52 7.62
C HIS A 61 -8.75 -0.84 8.65
N ARG A 62 -9.68 -1.76 8.33
CA ARG A 62 -10.84 -2.11 9.16
C ARG A 62 -10.63 -3.45 9.84
N ASP A 63 -11.22 -3.61 11.02
CA ASP A 63 -11.26 -4.91 11.70
C ASP A 63 -12.28 -5.84 11.01
N LEU A 64 -11.77 -6.76 10.19
CA LEU A 64 -12.62 -7.68 9.44
C LEU A 64 -13.47 -8.58 10.35
N ARG A 65 -13.02 -8.91 11.57
CA ARG A 65 -13.82 -9.72 12.50
C ARG A 65 -15.04 -8.96 12.99
N GLN A 66 -14.91 -7.65 13.22
CA GLN A 66 -16.07 -6.79 13.51
C GLN A 66 -17.01 -6.68 12.30
N LEU A 67 -16.47 -6.62 11.09
CA LEU A 67 -17.30 -6.57 9.88
C LEU A 67 -18.07 -7.87 9.63
N ILE A 68 -17.52 -9.02 10.03
CA ILE A 68 -18.19 -10.32 10.03
C ILE A 68 -19.34 -10.31 11.04
N ALA A 69 -19.08 -9.87 12.27
CA ALA A 69 -20.11 -9.76 13.30
C ALA A 69 -21.26 -8.82 12.88
N ALA A 70 -20.95 -7.78 12.10
CA ALA A 70 -21.93 -6.85 11.53
C ALA A 70 -22.63 -7.35 10.25
N GLY A 71 -22.26 -8.53 9.72
CA GLY A 71 -22.81 -9.10 8.49
C GLY A 71 -22.40 -8.39 7.20
N SER A 72 -21.45 -7.44 7.28
CA SER A 72 -20.92 -6.69 6.13
C SER A 72 -19.72 -7.34 5.45
N PHE A 73 -19.14 -8.37 6.07
CA PHE A 73 -18.05 -9.17 5.52
C PHE A 73 -18.35 -10.65 5.72
N ARG A 74 -18.05 -11.48 4.71
CA ARG A 74 -18.32 -12.91 4.80
C ARG A 74 -17.22 -13.65 5.55
N GLU A 75 -17.63 -14.46 6.52
CA GLU A 75 -16.74 -15.33 7.31
C GLU A 75 -15.97 -16.33 6.43
N ASP A 76 -16.66 -16.95 5.46
CA ASP A 76 -16.04 -17.91 4.54
C ASP A 76 -14.94 -17.30 3.65
N LEU A 77 -15.03 -16.01 3.33
CA LEU A 77 -13.96 -15.29 2.64
C LEU A 77 -12.80 -14.97 3.60
N TYR A 78 -13.10 -14.58 4.83
CA TYR A 78 -12.09 -14.29 5.86
C TYR A 78 -11.24 -15.52 6.15
N ASP A 79 -11.85 -16.67 6.44
CA ASP A 79 -11.14 -17.92 6.77
C ASP A 79 -10.23 -18.37 5.64
N ARG A 80 -10.69 -18.13 4.42
CA ARG A 80 -9.92 -18.38 3.22
C ARG A 80 -8.73 -17.44 3.14
N LEU A 81 -8.90 -16.12 3.27
CA LEU A 81 -7.82 -15.14 3.11
C LEU A 81 -6.80 -15.19 4.24
N CYS A 82 -7.22 -15.48 5.47
CA CYS A 82 -6.39 -15.42 6.67
C CYS A 82 -5.52 -16.67 6.89
N GLY A 83 -4.73 -17.05 5.88
CA GLY A 83 -3.68 -18.07 6.05
C GLY A 83 -2.50 -17.55 6.87
N ALA A 84 -2.14 -16.27 6.67
CA ALA A 84 -1.16 -15.55 7.47
C ALA A 84 -1.61 -14.09 7.60
N THR A 85 -1.48 -13.52 8.79
CA THR A 85 -1.82 -12.11 9.06
C THR A 85 -0.59 -11.38 9.56
N LEU A 86 -0.22 -10.31 8.88
CA LEU A 86 0.86 -9.41 9.29
C LEU A 86 0.25 -8.09 9.78
N PRO A 87 0.20 -7.83 11.10
CA PRO A 87 -0.22 -6.53 11.59
C PRO A 87 0.85 -5.50 11.22
N LEU A 88 0.44 -4.44 10.51
CA LEU A 88 1.31 -3.30 10.25
C LEU A 88 1.13 -2.27 11.38
N PRO A 89 2.20 -1.92 12.12
CA PRO A 89 2.11 -0.87 13.12
C PRO A 89 1.74 0.46 12.46
N ALA A 90 1.04 1.32 13.19
CA ALA A 90 0.84 2.69 12.73
C ALA A 90 2.20 3.37 12.58
N LEU A 91 2.30 4.33 11.67
CA LEU A 91 3.56 5.05 11.41
C LEU A 91 4.19 5.61 12.70
N ARG A 92 3.36 6.09 13.64
CA ARG A 92 3.82 6.62 14.94
C ARG A 92 4.45 5.59 15.88
N ASP A 93 4.12 4.33 15.71
CA ASP A 93 4.61 3.23 16.54
C ASP A 93 5.83 2.54 15.91
N ARG A 94 6.25 3.00 14.72
CA ARG A 94 7.42 2.50 14.01
C ARG A 94 8.69 3.13 14.58
N ARG A 95 9.70 2.29 14.85
CA ARG A 95 11.04 2.71 15.29
C ARG A 95 12.04 2.81 14.15
N ASP A 96 11.68 2.28 12.98
CA ASP A 96 12.48 2.19 11.76
C ASP A 96 12.18 3.33 10.77
N LEU A 97 11.63 4.45 11.25
CA LEU A 97 11.19 5.54 10.39
C LEU A 97 12.33 6.25 9.67
N GLY A 98 13.45 6.49 10.35
CA GLY A 98 14.64 7.08 9.74
C GLY A 98 15.12 6.25 8.55
N ASP A 99 15.35 4.95 8.78
CA ASP A 99 15.76 3.99 7.74
C ASP A 99 14.75 3.92 6.59
N LEU A 100 13.44 3.96 6.89
CA LEU A 100 12.39 3.97 5.88
C LEU A 100 12.43 5.23 5.03
N PHE A 101 12.64 6.40 5.64
CA PHE A 101 12.74 7.67 4.92
C PHE A 101 13.99 7.71 4.03
N GLU A 102 15.13 7.22 4.52
CA GLU A 102 16.35 7.10 3.72
C GLU A 102 16.15 6.17 2.52
N LEU A 103 15.49 5.03 2.72
CA LEU A 103 15.18 4.09 1.64
C LEU A 103 14.30 4.74 0.57
N ILE A 104 13.20 5.39 0.96
CA ILE A 104 12.29 6.07 0.03
C ILE A 104 13.01 7.20 -0.69
N LEU A 105 13.82 8.00 0.02
CA LEU A 105 14.58 9.09 -0.58
C LEU A 105 15.54 8.59 -1.65
N ARG A 106 16.25 7.50 -1.36
CA ARG A 106 17.18 6.88 -2.30
C ARG A 106 16.47 6.41 -3.55
N GLU A 107 15.34 5.71 -3.40
CA GLU A 107 14.55 5.22 -4.53
C GLU A 107 14.04 6.38 -5.42
N GLU A 108 13.52 7.45 -4.81
CA GLU A 108 13.07 8.63 -5.55
C GLU A 108 14.23 9.40 -6.19
N ALA A 109 15.37 9.50 -5.52
CA ALA A 109 16.57 10.16 -6.05
C ALA A 109 17.14 9.42 -7.27
N GLU A 110 17.16 8.08 -7.22
CA GLU A 110 17.51 7.23 -8.36
C GLU A 110 16.51 7.42 -9.52
N HIS A 111 15.20 7.47 -9.23
CA HIS A 111 14.17 7.71 -10.25
C HIS A 111 14.26 9.08 -10.94
N LEU A 112 14.68 10.11 -10.20
CA LEU A 112 14.81 11.48 -10.70
C LEU A 112 16.22 11.82 -11.21
N ASP A 113 17.13 10.85 -11.25
CA ASP A 113 18.55 11.02 -11.58
C ASP A 113 19.19 12.21 -10.84
N THR A 114 18.94 12.26 -9.52
CA THR A 114 19.41 13.35 -8.66
C THR A 114 20.06 12.83 -7.40
N ARG A 115 20.73 13.72 -6.66
CA ARG A 115 21.22 13.43 -5.32
C ARG A 115 20.31 14.14 -4.33
N ALA A 116 19.77 13.40 -3.38
CA ALA A 116 18.95 13.94 -2.31
C ALA A 116 19.45 13.42 -0.96
N PHE A 117 19.31 14.26 0.07
CA PHE A 117 19.56 13.94 1.46
C PHE A 117 18.45 14.57 2.31
N ILE A 118 18.16 14.00 3.48
CA ILE A 118 17.24 14.59 4.44
C ILE A 118 18.10 15.26 5.52
N ALA A 119 17.87 16.54 5.77
CA ALA A 119 18.52 17.26 6.87
C ALA A 119 17.97 16.78 8.23
N ASP A 120 18.79 16.84 9.29
CA ASP A 120 18.41 16.36 10.62
C ASP A 120 17.16 17.07 11.16
N GLU A 121 17.04 18.38 10.92
CA GLU A 121 15.88 19.18 11.31
C GLU A 121 14.60 18.76 10.55
N ALA A 122 14.75 18.23 9.32
CA ALA A 122 13.63 17.70 8.56
C ALA A 122 13.17 16.34 9.11
N LEU A 123 14.08 15.51 9.64
CA LEU A 123 13.70 14.26 10.33
C LEU A 123 12.88 14.55 11.59
N GLU A 124 13.23 15.58 12.35
CA GLU A 124 12.45 16.02 13.53
C GLU A 124 11.01 16.44 13.15
N LEU A 125 10.84 17.09 12.00
CA LEU A 125 9.52 17.49 11.48
C LEU A 125 8.71 16.30 10.94
N LEU A 126 9.38 15.24 10.51
CA LEU A 126 8.77 14.02 10.00
C LEU A 126 8.46 13.00 11.11
N ASP A 127 8.88 13.26 12.36
CA ASP A 127 8.52 12.47 13.53
C ASP A 127 6.99 12.45 13.68
N PRO A 128 6.33 11.27 13.56
CA PRO A 128 4.88 11.18 13.69
C PRO A 128 4.38 11.52 15.10
N GLN A 129 5.27 11.54 16.10
CA GLN A 129 4.96 11.99 17.46
C GLN A 129 4.89 13.53 17.57
N ALA A 130 5.43 14.26 16.59
CA ALA A 130 5.39 15.73 16.54
C ALA A 130 4.00 16.33 16.19
N GLY A 131 2.95 15.51 16.14
CA GLY A 131 1.57 15.98 16.18
C GLY A 131 0.97 16.49 14.85
N GLN A 132 1.59 16.21 13.69
CA GLN A 132 1.01 16.58 12.38
C GLN A 132 0.57 15.38 11.52
N ASN A 133 -0.61 15.55 10.91
CA ASN A 133 -1.41 14.58 10.15
C ASN A 133 -0.67 13.62 9.19
N ARG A 134 -1.23 12.41 9.05
CA ARG A 134 -0.81 11.31 8.15
C ARG A 134 -0.67 11.71 6.66
N THR A 135 -1.34 12.77 6.22
CA THR A 135 -1.28 13.30 4.84
C THR A 135 -0.14 14.32 4.64
N THR A 136 0.41 14.86 5.73
CA THR A 136 1.39 15.94 5.70
C THR A 136 2.78 15.42 5.32
N ILE A 137 3.18 14.24 5.80
CA ILE A 137 4.54 13.67 5.58
C ILE A 137 4.81 13.43 4.09
N TYR A 138 3.92 12.76 3.36
CA TYR A 138 4.12 12.52 1.92
C TYR A 138 4.08 13.82 1.10
N ARG A 139 3.21 14.77 1.49
CA ARG A 139 3.12 16.09 0.84
C ARG A 139 4.31 16.97 1.17
N GLN A 140 4.91 16.82 2.36
CA GLN A 140 6.12 17.52 2.79
C GLN A 140 7.36 16.92 2.15
N MET A 141 7.48 15.60 1.99
CA MET A 141 8.56 15.03 1.18
C MET A 141 8.53 15.56 -0.26
N LYS A 142 7.35 15.71 -0.88
CA LYS A 142 7.24 16.39 -2.20
C LYS A 142 7.47 17.91 -2.16
N ARG A 143 7.27 18.57 -1.02
CA ARG A 143 7.42 20.03 -0.85
C ARG A 143 8.83 20.44 -0.43
N PHE A 144 9.57 19.54 0.20
CA PHE A 144 10.99 19.67 0.59
C PHE A 144 11.93 18.93 -0.38
N GLY A 145 11.39 18.08 -1.27
CA GLY A 145 12.09 17.40 -2.36
C GLY A 145 12.39 18.26 -3.59
N ILE A 146 12.74 19.53 -3.39
CA ILE A 146 13.67 20.26 -4.26
C ILE A 146 14.57 21.10 -3.33
N VAL A 147 15.72 20.53 -2.98
CA VAL A 147 16.89 21.36 -2.68
C VAL A 147 17.92 21.04 -3.77
N SER A 148 17.90 21.85 -4.82
CA SER A 148 19.06 22.01 -5.68
C SER A 148 20.21 22.52 -4.79
N PRO A 149 21.47 22.08 -4.97
CA PRO A 149 22.61 22.51 -4.14
C PRO A 149 22.92 24.01 -4.18
N THR A 150 22.17 24.83 -4.91
CA THR A 150 22.53 26.23 -5.22
C THR A 150 22.04 27.26 -4.20
N GLN A 151 21.53 26.89 -3.01
CA GLN A 151 21.06 27.87 -2.03
C GLN A 151 21.50 27.62 -0.58
N LEU A 152 22.63 26.96 -0.33
CA LEU A 152 23.35 27.23 0.91
C LEU A 152 23.99 28.62 0.78
N PRO A 153 23.73 29.60 1.68
CA PRO A 153 24.63 30.74 1.78
C PRO A 153 26.04 30.19 2.06
N PRO A 154 27.09 30.72 1.41
CA PRO A 154 28.45 30.27 1.68
C PRO A 154 28.69 30.42 3.18
N GLU A 155 29.18 29.36 3.82
CA GLU A 155 29.60 29.42 5.21
C GLU A 155 30.60 30.58 5.34
N GLY A 156 30.12 31.67 5.93
CA GLY A 156 30.95 32.83 6.20
C GLY A 156 32.07 32.42 7.12
N GLU A 157 33.28 32.77 6.71
CA GLU A 157 34.29 33.40 7.55
C GLU A 157 34.18 32.99 9.03
N ARG A 158 34.66 31.78 9.33
CA ARG A 158 35.15 31.48 10.67
C ARG A 158 36.67 31.55 10.62
N SER A 159 37.15 32.75 10.97
CA SER A 159 38.48 33.13 11.48
C SER A 159 39.73 32.62 10.76
#